data_AF-A0A844GEN9-F1
#
_entry.id   AF-A0A844GEN9-F1
#
_cell.length_a   1.000
_cell.length_b   1.000
_cell.length_c   1.000
_cell.angle_alpha   90.00
_cell.angle_beta   90.00
_cell.angle_gamma   90.00
#
_symmetry.space_group_name_H-M   'P 1'
#
loop_
_entity.id
_entity.type
_entity.pdbx_description
1 polymer ?
#
loop_
_entity_poly.entity_id
_entity_poly.type
_entity_poly.pdbx_seq_one_letter_code
_entity_poly.pdbx_strand_id
1 'polypeptide(L)'
;MEKRVNGSLTQLEWDGYNRLVSLTAPGGDRTEYRYDPLGRRIAKLSQGKTTLYGWDGDVLAFETHDDAAVHYLFEPGSFIPLARCTPTPSRA
;
A
#
# COMPACT_ATOMS: atom_id res chain seq x y z
N MET A 1 4.67 -4.45 -19.04
CA MET A 1 5.64 -5.52 -18.71
C MET A 1 4.85 -6.74 -18.24
N GLU A 2 5.31 -7.96 -18.48
CA GLU A 2 4.61 -9.19 -18.10
C GLU A 2 5.48 -10.03 -17.18
N LYS A 3 4.88 -10.62 -16.14
CA LYS A 3 5.54 -11.62 -15.30
C LYS A 3 4.82 -12.96 -15.47
N ARG A 4 5.55 -14.01 -15.83
CA ARG A 4 5.04 -15.38 -15.91
C ARG A 4 5.59 -16.23 -14.77
N VAL A 5 4.72 -16.97 -14.10
CA VAL A 5 5.10 -17.97 -13.09
C VAL A 5 4.22 -19.20 -13.31
N ASN A 6 4.83 -20.36 -13.61
CA ASN A 6 4.11 -21.64 -13.83
C ASN A 6 2.92 -21.55 -14.82
N GLY A 7 3.07 -20.80 -15.92
CA GLY A 7 2.01 -20.61 -16.92
C GLY A 7 0.99 -19.51 -16.59
N SER A 8 0.97 -19.01 -15.35
CA SER A 8 0.14 -17.88 -14.93
C SER A 8 0.79 -16.55 -15.33
N LEU A 9 0.02 -15.70 -16.02
CA LEU A 9 0.44 -14.40 -16.50
C LEU A 9 -0.08 -13.28 -15.59
N THR A 10 0.82 -12.48 -15.03
CA THR A 10 0.50 -11.20 -14.39
C THR A 10 0.94 -10.06 -15.30
N GLN A 11 0.02 -9.17 -15.64
CA GLN A 11 0.34 -7.94 -16.37
C GLN A 11 0.74 -6.86 -15.37
N LEU A 12 1.80 -6.12 -15.68
CA LEU A 12 2.39 -5.07 -14.84
C LEU A 12 2.55 -3.78 -15.65
N GLU A 13 2.07 -2.68 -15.10
CA GLU A 13 2.18 -1.34 -15.65
C GLU A 13 3.05 -0.48 -14.72
N TRP A 14 4.00 0.24 -15.31
CA TRP A 14 4.97 1.07 -14.59
C TRP A 14 4.92 2.49 -15.14
N ASP A 15 5.14 3.48 -14.28
CA ASP A 15 5.30 4.87 -14.73
C ASP A 15 6.75 5.18 -15.16
N GLY A 16 6.99 6.41 -15.63
CA GLY A 16 8.31 6.88 -16.06
C GLY A 16 9.36 6.97 -14.94
N TYR A 17 8.97 6.80 -13.68
CA TYR A 17 9.86 6.76 -12.52
C TYR A 17 10.16 5.32 -12.07
N ASN A 18 9.83 4.32 -12.88
CA ASN A 18 9.99 2.90 -12.58
C ASN A 18 9.21 2.46 -11.31
N ARG A 19 8.02 3.03 -11.11
CA ARG A 19 7.10 2.65 -10.03
C ARG A 19 5.93 1.87 -10.60
N LEU A 20 5.56 0.76 -9.95
CA LEU A 20 4.44 -0.08 -10.37
C LEU A 20 3.13 0.65 -10.12
N VAL A 21 2.39 1.03 -11.17
CA VAL A 21 1.12 1.77 -11.04
C VAL A 21 -0.11 0.89 -11.17
N SER A 22 0.01 -0.27 -11.84
CA SER A 22 -1.08 -1.24 -11.96
C SER A 22 -0.54 -2.66 -12.09
N LEU A 23 -1.23 -3.62 -11.47
CA LEU A 23 -1.08 -5.04 -11.78
C LEU A 23 -2.44 -5.69 -12.08
N THR A 24 -2.47 -6.59 -13.04
CA THR A 24 -3.62 -7.45 -13.32
C THR A 24 -3.20 -8.90 -13.11
N ALA A 25 -3.80 -9.56 -12.13
CA ALA A 25 -3.57 -10.96 -11.81
C ALA A 25 -4.10 -11.87 -12.94
N PRO A 26 -3.64 -13.13 -13.03
CA PRO A 26 -4.12 -14.08 -14.03
C PRO A 26 -5.65 -14.27 -14.02
N GLY A 27 -6.28 -14.13 -12.85
CA GLY A 27 -7.73 -14.19 -12.68
C GLY A 27 -8.49 -12.91 -13.07
N GLY A 28 -7.81 -11.89 -13.59
CA GLY A 28 -8.40 -10.61 -13.98
C GLY A 28 -8.46 -9.56 -12.87
N ASP A 29 -8.21 -9.94 -11.62
CA ASP A 29 -8.17 -9.00 -10.49
C ASP A 29 -7.12 -7.91 -10.72
N ARG A 30 -7.56 -6.66 -10.67
CA ARG A 30 -6.69 -5.50 -10.87
C ARG A 30 -6.41 -4.78 -9.55
N THR A 31 -5.15 -4.41 -9.37
CA THR A 31 -4.70 -3.55 -8.26
C THR A 31 -3.98 -2.33 -8.83
N GLU A 32 -4.36 -1.15 -8.37
CA GLU A 32 -3.71 0.11 -8.73
C GLU A 32 -2.95 0.71 -7.54
N TYR A 33 -1.88 1.43 -7.82
CA TYR A 33 -1.09 2.14 -6.82
C TYR A 33 -0.93 3.61 -7.19
N ARG A 34 -1.01 4.48 -6.18
CA ARG A 34 -0.71 5.91 -6.31
C ARG A 34 0.47 6.26 -5.44
N TYR A 35 1.26 7.22 -5.91
CA TYR A 35 2.50 7.64 -5.28
C TYR A 35 2.55 9.15 -5.14
N ASP A 36 3.22 9.62 -4.09
CA ASP A 36 3.60 11.03 -3.97
C ASP A 36 4.87 11.36 -4.79
N PRO A 37 5.29 12.64 -4.86
CA PRO A 37 6.51 13.03 -5.57
C PRO A 37 7.81 12.43 -5.01
N LEU A 38 7.83 11.99 -3.76
CA LEU A 38 8.98 11.32 -3.14
C LEU A 38 9.03 9.82 -3.48
N GLY A 39 8.06 9.31 -4.23
CA GLY A 39 8.00 7.89 -4.62
C GLY A 39 7.39 6.99 -3.56
N ARG A 40 6.79 7.55 -2.51
CA ARG A 40 6.13 6.77 -1.46
C ARG A 40 4.70 6.47 -1.89
N ARG A 41 4.23 5.24 -1.64
CA ARG A 41 2.86 4.85 -1.96
C ARG A 41 1.89 5.60 -1.04
N ILE A 42 0.85 6.21 -1.59
CA ILE A 42 -0.21 6.92 -0.85
C ILE A 42 -1.57 6.25 -0.98
N ALA A 43 -1.76 5.39 -2.00
CA ALA A 43 -2.97 4.58 -2.12
C ALA A 43 -2.71 3.23 -2.78
N LYS A 44 -3.53 2.24 -2.41
CA LYS A 44 -3.71 0.96 -3.09
C LYS A 44 -5.20 0.75 -3.31
N LEU A 45 -5.61 0.57 -4.56
CA LEU A 45 -6.99 0.23 -4.92
C LEU A 45 -7.00 -1.21 -5.39
N SER A 46 -7.77 -2.07 -4.74
CA SER A 46 -7.80 -3.52 -5.03
C SER A 46 -9.19 -4.07 -4.76
N GLN A 47 -9.80 -4.71 -5.75
CA GLN A 47 -11.11 -5.37 -5.61
C GLN A 47 -12.18 -4.46 -4.96
N GLY A 48 -12.25 -3.19 -5.38
CA GLY A 48 -13.21 -2.21 -4.84
C GLY A 48 -12.84 -1.62 -3.47
N LYS A 49 -11.77 -2.09 -2.82
CA LYS A 49 -11.27 -1.54 -1.56
C LYS A 49 -10.12 -0.56 -1.80
N THR A 50 -10.07 0.49 -0.99
CA THR A 50 -8.98 1.47 -1.00
C THR A 50 -8.25 1.47 0.34
N THR A 51 -6.94 1.22 0.30
CA THR A 51 -6.03 1.48 1.42
C THR A 51 -5.30 2.78 1.15
N LEU A 52 -5.36 3.72 2.09
CA LEU A 52 -4.57 4.95 2.09
C LEU A 52 -3.35 4.76 2.99
N TYR A 53 -2.26 5.44 2.65
CA TYR A 53 -1.02 5.43 3.41
C TYR A 53 -0.59 6.86 3.72
N GLY A 54 -0.33 7.14 4.99
CA GLY A 54 0.21 8.42 5.45
C GLY A 54 1.63 8.26 5.98
N TRP A 55 2.45 9.29 5.76
CA TRP A 55 3.88 9.26 6.08
C TRP A 55 4.26 10.44 6.98
N ASP A 56 5.17 10.20 7.92
CA ASP A 56 5.86 11.22 8.71
C ASP A 56 7.36 11.14 8.40
N GLY A 57 7.91 12.13 7.69
CA GLY A 57 9.24 11.99 7.09
C GLY A 57 9.34 10.71 6.26
N ASP A 58 10.33 9.86 6.55
CA ASP A 58 10.54 8.61 5.82
C ASP A 58 9.86 7.38 6.47
N VAL A 59 9.11 7.57 7.57
CA VAL A 59 8.40 6.49 8.25
C VAL A 59 6.91 6.49 7.90
N LEU A 60 6.33 5.28 7.79
CA LEU A 60 4.89 5.12 7.62
C LEU A 60 4.20 5.52 8.92
N ALA A 61 3.34 6.54 8.90
CA ALA A 61 2.59 7.00 10.06
C ALA A 61 1.28 6.24 10.24
N PHE A 62 0.59 5.93 9.14
CA PHE A 62 -0.63 5.12 9.19
C PHE A 62 -0.96 4.44 7.87
N GLU A 63 -1.80 3.42 7.95
CA GLU A 63 -2.51 2.84 6.80
C GLU A 63 -3.99 2.55 7.12
N THR A 64 -4.87 2.61 6.12
CA THR A 64 -6.30 2.29 6.31
C THR A 64 -6.67 0.87 5.88
N HIS A 65 -7.56 0.25 6.62
CA HIS A 65 -8.18 -1.04 6.33
C HIS A 65 -9.68 -0.93 6.54
N ASP A 66 -10.46 -1.01 5.47
CA ASP A 66 -11.92 -0.85 5.51
C ASP A 66 -12.30 0.46 6.26
N ASP A 67 -12.85 0.37 7.47
CA ASP A 67 -13.28 1.50 8.31
C ASP A 67 -12.29 1.85 9.44
N ALA A 68 -11.08 1.29 9.43
CA ALA A 68 -10.09 1.43 10.49
C ALA A 68 -8.76 1.97 9.96
N ALA A 69 -8.00 2.64 10.83
CA ALA A 69 -6.62 3.05 10.56
C ALA A 69 -5.66 2.39 11.54
N VAL A 70 -4.59 1.80 11.03
CA VAL A 70 -3.47 1.32 11.84
C VAL A 70 -2.44 2.44 11.89
N HIS A 71 -2.06 2.86 13.09
CA HIS A 71 -1.02 3.88 13.29
C HIS A 71 0.28 3.24 13.76
N TYR A 72 1.39 3.80 13.31
CA TYR A 72 2.74 3.41 13.72
C TYR A 72 3.43 4.59 14.38
N LEU A 73 4.08 4.31 15.51
CA LEU A 73 4.89 5.29 16.21
C LEU A 73 6.34 4.84 16.19
N PHE A 74 7.21 5.77 15.80
CA PHE A 74 8.66 5.60 15.79
C PHE A 74 9.31 6.59 16.74
N GLU A 75 10.52 6.28 17.19
CA GLU A 75 11.33 7.27 17.87
C GLU A 75 11.65 8.44 16.91
N PRO A 76 11.63 9.71 17.37
CA PRO A 76 11.84 10.86 16.51
C PRO A 76 13.17 10.81 15.73
N GLY A 77 13.09 10.98 14.41
CA GLY A 77 14.26 11.03 13.54
C GLY A 77 14.95 9.67 13.35
N SER A 78 14.33 8.57 13.78
CA SER A 78 14.87 7.23 13.60
C SER A 78 13.83 6.27 13.00
N PHE A 79 14.28 5.06 12.68
CA PHE A 79 13.42 3.97 12.21
C PHE A 79 13.10 2.97 13.33
N ILE A 80 13.34 3.34 14.60
CA ILE A 80 13.10 2.47 15.75
C ILE A 80 11.60 2.45 16.08
N PRO A 81 10.92 1.30 15.96
CA PRO A 81 9.49 1.23 16.24
C PRO A 81 9.23 1.28 17.75
N LEU A 82 8.27 2.09 18.16
CA LEU A 82 7.80 2.21 19.54
C LEU A 82 6.46 1.50 19.75
N ALA A 83 5.53 1.68 18.81
CA ALA A 83 4.19 1.10 18.94
C ALA A 83 3.51 0.89 17.57
N ARG A 84 2.55 -0.04 17.56
CA ARG A 84 1.55 -0.20 16.53
C ARG A 84 0.17 -0.14 17.19
N CYS A 85 -0.63 0.85 16.81
CA CYS A 85 -1.97 1.05 17.33
C CYS A 85 -2.98 0.62 16.27
N THR A 86 -3.71 -0.45 16.56
CA THR A 86 -4.85 -0.91 15.74
C THR A 86 -6.13 -0.62 16.52
N PRO A 87 -7.16 -0.03 15.91
CA PRO A 87 -8.43 0.16 16.59
C PRO A 87 -9.00 -1.21 16.95
N THR A 88 -9.50 -1.32 18.18
CA THR A 88 -10.23 -2.49 18.63
C THR A 88 -11.51 -2.58 17.80
N PRO A 89 -11.87 -3.73 17.21
CA PRO A 89 -13.18 -3.87 16.59
C PRO A 89 -14.24 -3.60 17.67
N SER A 90 -15.14 -2.64 17.43
CA SER A 90 -16.26 -2.41 18.33
C SER A 90 -17.11 -3.68 18.32
N ARG A 91 -17.18 -4.38 19.46
CA ARG A 91 -18.21 -5.41 19.63
C ARG A 91 -19.56 -4.70 19.66
N ALA A 92 -20.35 -4.91 18.60
CA ALA A 92 -21.78 -4.69 18.66
C ALA A 92 -22.43 -5.73 19.60
#